data_AF-A0AAN8TVH8-F1
#
_entry.id   AF-A0AAN8TVH8-F1
#
_cell.length_a   1.000
_cell.length_b   1.000
_cell.length_c   1.000
_cell.angle_alpha   90.00
_cell.angle_beta   90.00
_cell.angle_gamma   90.00
#
_symmetry.space_group_name_H-M   'P 1'
#
loop_
_entity.id
_entity.type
_entity.pdbx_description
1 polymer ?
#
loop_
_entity_poly.entity_id
_entity_poly.type
_entity_poly.pdbx_seq_one_letter_code
_entity_poly.pdbx_strand_id
1 'polypeptide(L)'
;MAISTGFAFSCRPHFPLSQSMRKVFMSCSAAIEAIEEFDSGKEPAEWKRFNSKELGISSSMIARPTRVVLNGLKSKGFEVYLVGGCVRDLILKRTPKDFDIITTAELKEVRKTFSHCEIVGRRFPICHVHVDDEVMEVSSFHTSGIRPVRNLGLSFEKPVDCDEKDHFRWRNCLRRDFTINGLMFDPYSKLVYDYMGGVDDIRKAKVQTISPASFPFIEDCARILRAIRIAARLGFRFGRETALSIKNLSSSVLRLDRGRLLMEMNYMLAYGSAEASLRLLWKFGLLDILLPIQAAYFVRHGFRRRDKRSNLLLSLFSNLDKLVAPDRPCHSSLWVTILAVHKALSDQPRDPLVVAAFSLGVHNGALKEEVVELATSVQRALTNMTDEYSVSRAMANYPKAPYSDLVFIPLALYLKACKVCQCVRMGREKGFVAKQGSKIDYELLAAGSLQEVRHVFARIVFDTIYPLNTGEDDT
;
A
#
# COMPACT_ATOMS: atom_id res chain seq x y z
N MET A 1 42.60 20.83 -22.42
CA MET A 1 43.05 21.85 -21.45
C MET A 1 41.89 22.06 -20.50
N ALA A 2 41.94 21.94 -19.17
CA ALA A 2 42.93 21.67 -18.12
C ALA A 2 42.05 21.67 -16.84
N ILE A 3 42.25 20.97 -15.73
CA ILE A 3 43.25 20.06 -15.19
C ILE A 3 42.53 19.28 -14.08
N SER A 4 42.82 17.98 -13.97
CA SER A 4 42.48 17.16 -12.81
C SER A 4 43.34 17.52 -11.61
N THR A 5 42.79 17.60 -10.40
CA THR A 5 43.54 17.25 -9.19
C THR A 5 42.59 16.56 -8.21
N GLY A 6 42.82 15.26 -8.02
CA GLY A 6 42.27 14.53 -6.91
C GLY A 6 43.11 14.78 -5.66
N PHE A 7 42.44 14.82 -4.51
CA PHE A 7 43.03 14.34 -3.28
C PHE A 7 42.10 13.28 -2.70
N ALA A 8 42.54 12.04 -2.84
CA ALA A 8 42.00 10.90 -2.14
C ALA A 8 42.37 11.01 -0.66
N PHE A 9 41.37 10.99 0.21
CA PHE A 9 41.53 10.44 1.56
C PHE A 9 40.75 9.13 1.61
N SER A 10 41.50 8.03 1.46
CA SER A 10 41.03 6.71 1.78
C SER A 10 40.93 6.58 3.31
N CYS A 11 39.73 6.75 3.84
CA CYS A 11 39.35 6.08 5.07
C CYS A 11 38.32 5.04 4.68
N ARG A 12 38.79 3.82 4.40
CA ARG A 12 37.93 2.63 4.48
C ARG A 12 37.53 2.49 5.94
N PRO A 13 36.24 2.59 6.32
CA PRO A 13 35.82 1.81 7.45
C PRO A 13 35.68 0.37 6.93
N HIS A 14 36.48 -0.54 7.49
CA HIS A 14 36.13 -1.95 7.49
C HIS A 14 34.77 -2.08 8.19
N PHE A 15 33.68 -1.92 7.43
CA PHE A 15 32.36 -2.31 7.89
C PHE A 15 32.27 -3.83 7.72
N PRO A 16 32.14 -4.60 8.81
CA PRO A 16 31.72 -5.99 8.66
C PRO A 16 30.32 -5.94 8.04
N LEU A 17 30.16 -6.57 6.86
CA LEU A 17 28.85 -6.95 6.32
C LEU A 17 28.01 -7.45 7.50
N SER A 18 26.94 -6.73 7.84
CA SER A 18 26.18 -7.00 9.05
C SER A 18 25.76 -8.47 9.07
N GLN A 19 25.90 -9.11 10.22
CA GLN A 19 25.51 -10.50 10.47
C GLN A 19 24.07 -10.79 9.99
N SER A 20 23.23 -9.74 9.91
CA SER A 20 21.88 -9.73 9.35
C SER A 20 21.82 -10.07 7.86
N MET A 21 22.68 -9.52 6.98
CA MET A 21 22.65 -9.88 5.54
C MET A 21 23.06 -11.34 5.31
N ARG A 22 24.04 -11.85 6.08
CA ARG A 22 24.46 -13.26 6.01
C ARG A 22 23.37 -14.21 6.51
N LYS A 23 22.64 -13.85 7.58
CA LYS A 23 21.46 -14.61 8.04
C LYS A 23 20.30 -14.57 7.04
N VAL A 24 20.08 -13.45 6.34
CA VAL A 24 19.03 -13.31 5.32
C VAL A 24 19.29 -14.20 4.10
N PHE A 25 20.54 -14.29 3.62
CA PHE A 25 20.91 -15.19 2.52
C PHE A 25 20.76 -16.67 2.89
N MET A 26 21.25 -17.07 4.07
CA MET A 26 21.13 -18.45 4.57
C MET A 26 19.66 -18.85 4.82
N SER A 27 18.85 -17.95 5.37
CA SER A 27 17.42 -18.18 5.62
C SER A 27 16.59 -18.26 4.33
N CYS A 28 17.00 -17.56 3.25
CA CYS A 28 16.33 -17.71 1.95
C CYS A 28 16.63 -19.07 1.32
N SER A 29 17.87 -19.56 1.40
CA SER A 29 18.25 -20.87 0.83
C SER A 29 17.54 -22.04 1.51
N ALA A 30 17.54 -22.06 2.85
CA ALA A 30 16.83 -23.09 3.62
C ALA A 30 15.29 -23.00 3.49
N ALA A 31 14.74 -21.80 3.27
CA ALA A 31 13.32 -21.63 2.98
C ALA A 31 12.94 -22.02 1.54
N ILE A 32 13.90 -22.02 0.60
CA ILE A 32 13.69 -22.51 -0.76
C ILE A 32 13.64 -24.05 -0.72
N GLU A 33 14.59 -24.70 -0.05
CA GLU A 33 14.64 -26.17 0.09
C GLU A 33 13.43 -26.74 0.86
N ALA A 34 12.99 -26.08 1.94
CA ALA A 34 11.83 -26.54 2.73
C ALA A 34 10.46 -26.30 2.06
N ILE A 35 10.40 -25.60 0.91
CA ILE A 35 9.16 -25.35 0.16
C ILE A 35 9.00 -26.30 -1.02
N GLU A 36 10.08 -26.94 -1.49
CA GLU A 36 10.04 -27.92 -2.58
C GLU A 36 9.38 -29.26 -2.17
N GLU A 37 9.23 -29.55 -0.87
CA GLU A 37 8.60 -30.79 -0.36
C GLU A 37 7.07 -30.74 -0.22
N PHE A 38 6.40 -29.63 -0.55
CA PHE A 38 4.94 -29.53 -0.49
C PHE A 38 4.32 -29.50 -1.89
N ASP A 39 4.26 -30.68 -2.51
CA ASP A 39 3.39 -30.92 -3.65
C ASP A 39 1.93 -30.91 -3.17
N SER A 40 1.27 -29.76 -3.27
CA SER A 40 -0.15 -29.64 -2.96
C SER A 40 -0.94 -30.12 -4.18
N GLY A 41 -1.49 -31.34 -4.11
CA GLY A 41 -2.47 -31.90 -5.04
C GLY A 41 -3.79 -31.10 -5.12
N LYS A 42 -3.70 -29.82 -5.50
CA LYS A 42 -4.84 -29.03 -5.95
C LYS A 42 -5.08 -29.41 -7.41
N GLU A 43 -6.25 -29.97 -7.67
CA GLU A 43 -6.76 -30.03 -9.04
C GLU A 43 -6.70 -28.61 -9.65
N PRO A 44 -6.21 -28.48 -10.89
CA PRO A 44 -6.17 -27.19 -11.57
C PRO A 44 -7.59 -26.61 -11.59
N ALA A 45 -7.72 -25.35 -11.17
CA ALA A 45 -9.01 -24.68 -11.17
C ALA A 45 -9.58 -24.71 -12.59
N GLU A 46 -10.76 -25.32 -12.73
CA GLU A 46 -11.48 -25.37 -14.00
C GLU A 46 -11.73 -23.93 -14.48
N TRP A 47 -11.35 -23.65 -15.71
CA TRP A 47 -11.50 -22.33 -16.30
C TRP A 47 -12.99 -22.03 -16.49
N LYS A 48 -13.43 -20.90 -15.94
CA LYS A 48 -14.81 -20.44 -15.99
C LYS A 48 -14.96 -19.11 -16.72
N ARG A 49 -16.11 -18.97 -17.39
CA ARG A 49 -16.59 -17.71 -17.97
C ARG A 49 -17.90 -17.38 -17.29
N PHE A 50 -18.01 -16.16 -16.75
CA PHE A 50 -19.21 -15.70 -16.06
C PHE A 50 -19.89 -14.59 -16.84
N ASN A 51 -21.21 -14.55 -16.81
CA ASN A 51 -21.91 -13.36 -17.28
C ASN A 51 -21.69 -12.21 -16.27
N SER A 52 -21.36 -11.02 -16.76
CA SER A 52 -21.17 -9.83 -15.91
C SER A 52 -22.37 -9.55 -15.00
N LYS A 53 -23.60 -9.82 -15.46
CA LYS A 53 -24.82 -9.66 -14.64
C LYS A 53 -24.86 -10.63 -13.46
N GLU A 54 -24.42 -11.87 -13.63
CA GLU A 54 -24.35 -12.87 -12.54
C GLU A 54 -23.39 -12.43 -11.43
N LEU A 55 -22.35 -11.68 -11.80
CA LEU A 55 -21.38 -11.10 -10.87
C LEU A 55 -21.76 -9.68 -10.39
N GLY A 56 -22.95 -9.19 -10.76
CA GLY A 56 -23.44 -7.87 -10.37
C GLY A 56 -22.70 -6.69 -11.03
N ILE A 57 -21.94 -6.94 -12.10
CA ILE A 57 -21.21 -5.90 -12.83
C ILE A 57 -22.13 -5.26 -13.87
N SER A 58 -22.21 -3.93 -13.86
CA SER A 58 -22.93 -3.13 -14.85
C SER A 58 -21.97 -2.17 -15.56
N SER A 59 -22.21 -1.90 -16.84
CA SER A 59 -21.45 -0.90 -17.62
C SER A 59 -21.55 0.52 -17.02
N SER A 60 -22.59 0.79 -16.22
CA SER A 60 -22.73 2.06 -15.49
C SER A 60 -21.66 2.24 -14.40
N MET A 61 -21.08 1.16 -13.89
CA MET A 61 -20.01 1.18 -12.88
C MET A 61 -18.64 1.53 -13.46
N ILE A 62 -18.50 1.53 -14.79
CA ILE A 62 -17.26 1.91 -15.47
C ILE A 62 -17.24 3.44 -15.62
N ALA A 63 -16.17 4.09 -15.18
CA ALA A 63 -16.05 5.54 -15.29
C ALA A 63 -16.10 6.03 -16.75
N ARG A 64 -16.60 7.25 -16.97
CA ARG A 64 -16.72 7.84 -18.31
C ARG A 64 -15.35 7.89 -19.02
N PRO A 65 -14.26 8.40 -18.41
CA PRO A 65 -12.93 8.42 -19.03
C PRO A 65 -12.47 7.03 -19.49
N THR A 66 -12.66 6.01 -18.66
CA THR A 66 -12.36 4.62 -19.01
C THR A 66 -13.17 4.14 -20.23
N ARG A 67 -14.47 4.46 -20.30
CA ARG A 67 -15.31 4.12 -21.48
C ARG A 67 -14.83 4.78 -22.76
N VAL A 68 -14.31 6.02 -22.69
CA VAL A 68 -13.74 6.72 -23.86
C VAL A 68 -12.55 5.94 -24.41
N VAL A 69 -11.62 5.52 -23.54
CA VAL A 69 -10.44 4.74 -23.95
C VAL A 69 -10.84 3.37 -24.50
N LEU A 70 -11.75 2.67 -23.81
CA LEU A 70 -12.26 1.37 -24.27
C LEU A 70 -12.92 1.48 -25.65
N ASN A 71 -13.77 2.49 -25.88
CA ASN A 71 -14.47 2.70 -27.14
C ASN A 71 -13.51 3.12 -28.26
N GLY A 72 -12.54 4.00 -27.96
CA GLY A 72 -11.52 4.44 -28.90
C GLY A 72 -10.74 3.27 -29.50
N LEU A 73 -10.21 2.39 -28.64
CA LEU A 73 -9.50 1.19 -29.07
C LEU A 73 -10.42 0.18 -29.78
N LYS A 74 -11.64 -0.02 -29.26
CA LYS A 74 -12.61 -0.94 -29.86
C LYS A 74 -13.00 -0.52 -31.28
N SER A 75 -13.19 0.78 -31.52
CA SER A 75 -13.52 1.34 -32.84
C SER A 75 -12.42 1.12 -33.89
N LYS A 76 -11.17 0.91 -33.45
CA LYS A 76 -10.03 0.57 -34.32
C LYS A 76 -9.87 -0.93 -34.56
N GLY A 77 -10.77 -1.75 -34.02
CA GLY A 77 -10.79 -3.20 -34.19
C GLY A 77 -9.98 -3.97 -33.14
N PHE A 78 -9.45 -3.29 -32.12
CA PHE A 78 -8.70 -3.96 -31.06
C PHE A 78 -9.61 -4.61 -30.01
N GLU A 79 -9.14 -5.70 -29.41
CA GLU A 79 -9.77 -6.24 -28.20
C GLU A 79 -9.28 -5.46 -26.99
N VAL A 80 -10.17 -5.26 -26.03
CA VAL A 80 -9.89 -4.52 -24.80
C VAL A 80 -10.55 -5.20 -23.62
N TYR A 81 -9.84 -5.24 -22.50
CA TYR A 81 -10.30 -5.86 -21.28
C TYR A 81 -9.95 -4.97 -20.09
N LEU A 82 -10.88 -4.88 -19.15
CA LEU A 82 -10.59 -4.39 -17.80
C LEU A 82 -9.96 -5.54 -17.00
N VAL A 83 -8.94 -5.25 -16.20
CA VAL A 83 -8.16 -6.29 -15.52
C VAL A 83 -7.77 -5.91 -14.09
N GLY A 84 -7.40 -6.90 -13.29
CA GLY A 84 -6.75 -6.61 -12.00
C GLY A 84 -7.71 -6.17 -10.91
N GLY A 85 -7.28 -5.14 -10.17
CA GLY A 85 -7.99 -4.66 -8.99
C GLY A 85 -9.38 -4.11 -9.30
N CYS A 86 -9.56 -3.50 -10.48
CA CYS A 86 -10.83 -2.92 -10.87
C CYS A 86 -11.93 -3.97 -11.04
N VAL A 87 -11.64 -5.09 -11.70
CA VAL A 87 -12.63 -6.17 -11.91
C VAL A 87 -13.07 -6.77 -10.58
N ARG A 88 -12.11 -7.04 -9.69
CA ARG A 88 -12.39 -7.51 -8.32
C ARG A 88 -13.28 -6.53 -7.55
N ASP A 89 -12.97 -5.24 -7.62
CA ASP A 89 -13.70 -4.22 -6.87
C ASP A 89 -15.11 -4.04 -7.42
N LEU A 90 -15.30 -4.13 -8.74
CA LEU A 90 -16.62 -4.17 -9.37
C LEU A 90 -17.46 -5.36 -8.89
N ILE A 91 -16.89 -6.57 -8.84
CA ILE A 91 -17.58 -7.78 -8.33
C ILE A 91 -17.99 -7.59 -6.85
N LEU A 92 -17.13 -6.94 -6.06
CA LEU A 92 -17.39 -6.64 -4.65
C LEU A 92 -18.29 -5.41 -4.44
N LYS A 93 -18.78 -4.78 -5.51
CA LYS A 93 -19.57 -3.53 -5.47
C LYS A 93 -18.85 -2.41 -4.70
N ARG A 94 -17.53 -2.34 -4.86
CA ARG A 94 -16.67 -1.29 -4.29
C ARG A 94 -16.16 -0.38 -5.40
N THR A 95 -15.86 0.86 -5.05
CA THR A 95 -15.23 1.82 -5.96
C THR A 95 -13.80 1.36 -6.29
N PRO A 96 -13.47 1.08 -7.57
CA PRO A 96 -12.10 0.87 -7.99
C PRO A 96 -11.25 2.12 -7.74
N LYS A 97 -9.98 1.95 -7.36
CA LYS A 97 -9.04 3.07 -7.25
C LYS A 97 -8.62 3.57 -8.64
N ASP A 98 -8.36 2.61 -9.53
CA ASP A 98 -7.87 2.78 -10.89
C ASP A 98 -8.57 1.76 -11.80
N PHE A 99 -8.66 2.05 -13.09
CA PHE A 99 -9.13 1.13 -14.12
C PHE A 99 -7.98 0.78 -15.06
N ASP A 100 -7.42 -0.42 -14.87
CA ASP A 100 -6.38 -0.95 -15.74
C ASP A 100 -6.99 -1.56 -16.99
N ILE A 101 -6.53 -1.12 -18.16
CA ILE A 101 -6.95 -1.65 -19.46
C ILE A 101 -5.81 -2.49 -20.04
N ILE A 102 -6.13 -3.64 -20.61
CA ILE A 102 -5.23 -4.39 -21.50
C ILE A 102 -5.85 -4.54 -22.87
N THR A 103 -5.03 -4.45 -23.92
CA THR A 103 -5.47 -4.51 -25.30
C THR A 103 -4.56 -5.34 -26.20
N THR A 104 -5.11 -5.82 -27.31
CA THR A 104 -4.32 -6.42 -28.42
C THR A 104 -3.56 -5.39 -29.23
N ALA A 105 -3.86 -4.10 -29.12
CA ALA A 105 -3.06 -3.06 -29.76
C ALA A 105 -1.63 -3.05 -29.20
N GLU A 106 -0.65 -2.78 -30.06
CA GLU A 106 0.69 -2.41 -29.61
C GLU A 106 0.67 -1.02 -28.96
N LEU A 107 1.61 -0.74 -28.04
CA LEU A 107 1.68 0.56 -27.36
C LEU A 107 1.82 1.75 -28.34
N LYS A 108 2.48 1.53 -29.48
CA LYS A 108 2.59 2.55 -30.54
C LYS A 108 1.25 2.82 -31.21
N GLU A 109 0.38 1.82 -31.33
CA GLU A 109 -0.96 1.94 -31.91
C GLU A 109 -1.93 2.60 -30.91
N VAL A 110 -1.81 2.28 -29.62
CA VAL A 110 -2.51 3.00 -28.54
C VAL A 110 -2.16 4.49 -28.62
N ARG A 111 -0.86 4.82 -28.69
CA ARG A 111 -0.40 6.21 -28.82
C ARG A 111 -0.88 6.91 -30.11
N LYS A 112 -1.07 6.19 -31.20
CA LYS A 112 -1.66 6.74 -32.44
C LYS A 112 -3.17 6.96 -32.33
N THR A 113 -3.84 6.22 -31.45
CA THR A 113 -5.29 6.28 -31.27
C THR A 113 -5.71 7.49 -30.43
N PHE A 114 -4.88 7.91 -29.47
CA PHE A 114 -5.18 9.00 -28.55
C PHE A 114 -4.14 10.12 -28.66
N SER A 115 -4.60 11.35 -28.87
CA SER A 115 -3.74 12.55 -29.02
C SER A 115 -2.90 12.83 -27.77
N HIS A 116 -3.49 12.64 -26.58
CA HIS A 116 -2.82 12.79 -25.28
C HIS A 116 -2.51 11.41 -24.69
N CYS A 117 -1.43 10.81 -25.19
CA CYS A 117 -0.95 9.52 -24.73
C CYS A 117 0.57 9.48 -24.63
N GLU A 118 1.07 8.98 -23.51
CA GLU A 118 2.49 8.84 -23.23
C GLU A 118 2.85 7.39 -22.94
N ILE A 119 3.95 6.90 -23.51
CA ILE A 119 4.49 5.58 -23.12
C ILE A 119 5.45 5.80 -21.97
N VAL A 120 5.10 5.26 -20.80
CA VAL A 120 5.90 5.37 -19.58
C VAL A 120 6.47 4.02 -19.17
N GLY A 121 7.53 4.04 -18.36
CA GLY A 121 8.16 2.84 -17.82
C GLY A 121 9.18 2.21 -18.77
N ARG A 122 10.41 2.00 -18.28
CA ARG A 122 11.48 1.36 -19.07
C ARG A 122 11.38 -0.16 -19.08
N ARG A 123 11.13 -0.77 -17.92
CA ARG A 123 11.09 -2.23 -17.75
C ARG A 123 9.74 -2.84 -18.08
N PHE A 124 8.67 -2.09 -17.82
CA PHE A 124 7.29 -2.49 -18.05
C PHE A 124 6.59 -1.32 -18.75
N PRO A 125 6.79 -1.16 -20.07
CA PRO A 125 6.24 -0.02 -20.76
C PRO A 125 4.70 -0.16 -20.82
N ILE A 126 4.01 0.91 -20.44
CA ILE A 126 2.55 1.05 -20.53
C ILE A 126 2.21 2.42 -21.10
N CYS A 127 1.00 2.58 -21.62
CA CYS A 127 0.49 3.88 -22.05
C CYS A 127 -0.28 4.53 -20.91
N HIS A 128 0.03 5.79 -20.63
CA HIS A 128 -0.81 6.70 -19.87
C HIS A 128 -1.65 7.49 -20.87
N VAL A 129 -2.95 7.23 -20.92
CA VAL A 129 -3.90 7.94 -21.77
C VAL A 129 -4.64 8.96 -20.92
N HIS A 130 -4.54 10.24 -21.28
CA HIS A 130 -5.19 11.32 -20.58
C HIS A 130 -6.57 11.58 -21.18
N VAL A 131 -7.60 11.51 -20.36
CA VAL A 131 -8.98 11.83 -20.73
C VAL A 131 -9.56 12.70 -19.63
N ASP A 132 -9.92 13.94 -19.99
CA ASP A 132 -10.26 14.98 -19.03
C ASP A 132 -9.10 15.17 -18.03
N ASP A 133 -9.36 15.23 -16.72
CA ASP A 133 -8.33 15.32 -15.66
C ASP A 133 -7.88 13.95 -15.13
N GLU A 134 -8.27 12.85 -15.79
CA GLU A 134 -7.94 11.49 -15.37
C GLU A 134 -6.90 10.82 -16.29
N VAL A 135 -6.06 9.97 -15.69
CA VAL A 135 -5.05 9.17 -16.39
C VAL A 135 -5.47 7.71 -16.35
N MET A 136 -5.59 7.09 -17.53
CA MET A 136 -5.91 5.67 -17.68
C MET A 136 -4.65 4.89 -18.05
N GLU A 137 -4.39 3.80 -17.34
CA GLU A 137 -3.29 2.89 -17.67
C GLU A 137 -3.73 1.86 -18.72
N VAL A 138 -3.06 1.87 -19.88
CA VAL A 138 -3.30 0.93 -20.97
C VAL A 138 -2.05 0.11 -21.23
N SER A 139 -2.18 -1.21 -21.09
CA SER A 139 -1.12 -2.19 -21.35
C SER A 139 -1.43 -3.03 -22.59
N SER A 140 -0.39 -3.61 -23.18
CA SER A 140 -0.51 -4.50 -24.35
C SER A 140 -0.19 -5.94 -24.00
N PHE A 141 -0.92 -6.89 -24.60
CA PHE A 141 -0.57 -8.32 -24.53
C PHE A 141 0.84 -8.59 -25.09
N HIS A 142 1.26 -7.83 -26.11
CA HIS A 142 2.56 -7.99 -26.76
C HIS A 142 3.72 -7.57 -25.85
N THR A 143 3.55 -6.49 -25.10
CA THR A 143 4.56 -6.05 -24.11
C THR A 143 4.67 -7.03 -22.94
N SER A 144 3.55 -7.62 -22.56
CA SER A 144 3.49 -8.62 -21.50
C SER A 144 4.17 -9.94 -21.90
N GLY A 145 4.56 -10.14 -23.17
CA GLY A 145 5.14 -11.38 -23.71
C GLY A 145 6.67 -11.49 -23.68
N ILE A 146 7.42 -10.40 -23.44
CA ILE A 146 8.87 -10.33 -23.73
C ILE A 146 9.74 -11.10 -22.73
N ARG A 147 9.26 -11.38 -21.52
CA ARG A 147 9.96 -12.31 -20.63
C ARG A 147 9.49 -13.74 -20.87
N PRO A 148 10.37 -14.67 -21.26
CA PRO A 148 10.05 -16.09 -21.09
C PRO A 148 9.71 -16.26 -19.61
N VAL A 149 8.57 -16.90 -19.33
CA VAL A 149 8.43 -17.56 -18.02
C VAL A 149 9.65 -18.47 -17.99
N ARG A 150 10.66 -18.17 -17.17
CA ARG A 150 11.78 -19.10 -17.01
C ARG A 150 11.12 -20.42 -16.65
N ASN A 151 11.28 -21.42 -17.53
CA ASN A 151 10.75 -22.76 -17.37
C ASN A 151 11.19 -23.27 -16.01
N LEU A 152 10.30 -23.17 -15.03
CA LEU A 152 10.55 -23.56 -13.65
C LEU A 152 9.69 -24.78 -13.36
N GLY A 153 9.87 -25.85 -14.15
CA GLY A 153 9.29 -27.20 -13.92
C GLY A 153 7.76 -27.34 -13.89
N LEU A 154 7.01 -26.25 -13.73
CA LEU A 154 5.57 -26.21 -13.68
C LEU A 154 5.08 -25.94 -15.10
N SER A 155 4.96 -27.01 -15.87
CA SER A 155 4.11 -27.01 -17.06
C SER A 155 2.68 -26.81 -16.59
N PHE A 156 2.23 -25.56 -16.47
CA PHE A 156 0.80 -25.32 -16.51
C PHE A 156 0.36 -25.78 -17.91
N GLU A 157 -0.22 -26.97 -17.98
CA GLU A 157 -0.73 -27.50 -19.23
C GLU A 157 -1.72 -26.49 -19.81
N LYS A 158 -1.58 -26.24 -21.10
CA LYS A 158 -2.52 -25.38 -21.83
C LYS A 158 -3.92 -25.92 -21.56
N PRO A 159 -4.88 -25.10 -21.08
CA PRO A 159 -6.23 -25.58 -20.82
C PRO A 159 -6.80 -26.27 -22.06
N VAL A 160 -7.54 -27.36 -21.86
CA VAL A 160 -8.30 -28.05 -22.92
C VAL A 160 -9.25 -27.03 -23.57
N ASP A 161 -9.37 -27.03 -24.90
CA ASP A 161 -10.15 -26.06 -25.70
C ASP A 161 -9.67 -24.60 -25.71
N CYS A 162 -8.38 -24.36 -25.46
CA CYS A 162 -7.81 -23.01 -25.48
C CYS A 162 -7.49 -22.50 -26.90
N ASP A 163 -8.31 -21.57 -27.39
CA ASP A 163 -8.05 -20.79 -28.61
C ASP A 163 -6.87 -19.80 -28.42
N GLU A 164 -6.44 -19.14 -29.50
CA GLU A 164 -5.31 -18.20 -29.41
C GLU A 164 -5.60 -17.01 -28.48
N LYS A 165 -6.84 -16.52 -28.45
CA LYS A 165 -7.23 -15.36 -27.62
C LYS A 165 -7.22 -15.73 -26.14
N ASP A 166 -7.72 -16.91 -25.83
CA ASP A 166 -7.72 -17.49 -24.50
C ASP A 166 -6.30 -17.75 -24.02
N HIS A 167 -5.41 -18.20 -24.91
CA HIS A 167 -4.00 -18.35 -24.58
C HIS A 167 -3.34 -17.01 -24.20
N PHE A 168 -3.62 -15.92 -24.93
CA PHE A 168 -3.11 -14.58 -24.57
C PHE A 168 -3.65 -14.10 -23.22
N ARG A 169 -4.96 -14.25 -23.00
CA ARG A 169 -5.63 -13.86 -21.75
C ARG A 169 -5.10 -14.65 -20.55
N TRP A 170 -5.08 -15.97 -20.66
CA TRP A 170 -4.54 -16.88 -19.64
C TRP A 170 -3.07 -16.58 -19.30
N ARG A 171 -2.21 -16.39 -20.31
CA ARG A 171 -0.79 -16.01 -20.11
C ARG A 171 -0.63 -14.69 -19.38
N ASN A 172 -1.51 -13.72 -19.61
CA ASN A 172 -1.49 -12.47 -18.85
C ASN A 172 -1.85 -12.72 -17.38
N CYS A 173 -2.92 -13.50 -17.14
CA CYS A 173 -3.35 -13.84 -15.78
C CYS A 173 -2.24 -14.56 -15.00
N LEU A 174 -1.50 -15.49 -15.60
CA LEU A 174 -0.43 -16.24 -14.92
C LEU A 174 0.67 -15.37 -14.31
N ARG A 175 0.92 -14.18 -14.88
CA ARG A 175 1.98 -13.26 -14.43
C ARG A 175 1.54 -12.36 -13.28
N ARG A 176 0.24 -12.39 -12.93
CA ARG A 176 -0.33 -11.57 -11.88
C ARG A 176 -0.05 -12.17 -10.50
N ASP A 177 -0.24 -11.34 -9.50
CA ASP A 177 0.14 -11.63 -8.13
C ASP A 177 -0.85 -12.56 -7.42
N PHE A 178 -2.14 -12.26 -7.50
CA PHE A 178 -3.20 -12.97 -6.77
C PHE A 178 -4.34 -13.39 -7.69
N THR A 179 -4.95 -14.53 -7.38
CA THR A 179 -6.11 -15.10 -8.12
C THR A 179 -7.22 -14.08 -8.32
N ILE A 180 -7.57 -13.35 -7.25
CA ILE A 180 -8.59 -12.30 -7.26
C ILE A 180 -8.24 -11.09 -8.12
N ASN A 181 -6.95 -10.89 -8.45
CA ASN A 181 -6.50 -9.88 -9.42
C ASN A 181 -6.27 -10.49 -10.81
N GLY A 182 -6.40 -11.80 -10.96
CA GLY A 182 -6.25 -12.57 -12.20
C GLY A 182 -7.51 -12.60 -13.07
N LEU A 183 -8.48 -11.72 -12.81
CA LEU A 183 -9.74 -11.63 -13.53
C LEU A 183 -9.65 -10.66 -14.70
N MET A 184 -10.31 -10.98 -15.80
CA MET A 184 -10.43 -10.13 -16.99
C MET A 184 -11.88 -9.92 -17.35
N PHE A 185 -12.30 -8.68 -17.56
CA PHE A 185 -13.67 -8.34 -17.93
C PHE A 185 -13.70 -7.69 -19.31
N ASP A 186 -14.48 -8.28 -20.22
CA ASP A 186 -14.84 -7.66 -21.50
C ASP A 186 -16.21 -6.97 -21.38
N PRO A 187 -16.26 -5.62 -21.39
CA PRO A 187 -17.51 -4.88 -21.25
C PRO A 187 -18.44 -4.98 -22.46
N TYR A 188 -17.94 -5.42 -23.62
CA TYR A 188 -18.72 -5.53 -24.85
C TYR A 188 -19.39 -6.90 -24.98
N SER A 189 -18.64 -7.99 -24.76
CA SER A 189 -19.22 -9.33 -24.70
C SER A 189 -19.94 -9.61 -23.38
N LYS A 190 -19.75 -8.74 -22.37
CA LYS A 190 -20.35 -8.85 -21.03
C LYS A 190 -19.89 -10.10 -20.29
N LEU A 191 -18.66 -10.55 -20.56
CA LEU A 191 -18.06 -11.75 -19.98
C LEU A 191 -16.90 -11.41 -19.04
N VAL A 192 -16.86 -12.10 -17.90
CA VAL A 192 -15.70 -12.14 -17.02
C VAL A 192 -15.01 -13.49 -17.17
N TYR A 193 -13.73 -13.45 -17.53
CA TYR A 193 -12.87 -14.61 -17.67
C TYR A 193 -12.12 -14.86 -16.37
N ASP A 194 -12.28 -16.05 -15.82
CA ASP A 194 -11.58 -16.52 -14.62
C ASP A 194 -10.82 -17.80 -14.94
N TYR A 195 -9.51 -17.65 -15.12
CA TYR A 195 -8.59 -18.74 -15.39
C TYR A 195 -7.92 -19.29 -14.12
N MET A 196 -8.07 -18.62 -12.98
CA MET A 196 -7.25 -18.84 -11.78
C MET A 196 -8.08 -19.15 -10.53
N GLY A 197 -9.41 -19.23 -10.66
CA GLY A 197 -10.34 -19.40 -9.53
C GLY A 197 -10.51 -18.15 -8.67
N GLY A 198 -10.28 -16.96 -9.24
CA GLY A 198 -10.39 -15.68 -8.55
C GLY A 198 -11.79 -15.38 -8.02
N VAL A 199 -12.84 -15.76 -8.74
CA VAL A 199 -14.24 -15.57 -8.30
C VAL A 199 -14.56 -16.41 -7.06
N ASP A 200 -14.08 -17.65 -7.02
CA ASP A 200 -14.30 -18.53 -5.87
C ASP A 200 -13.49 -18.07 -4.65
N ASP A 201 -12.28 -17.53 -4.84
CA ASP A 201 -11.50 -16.89 -3.77
C ASP A 201 -12.15 -15.59 -3.26
N ILE A 202 -12.77 -14.78 -4.15
CA ILE A 202 -13.59 -13.62 -3.74
C ILE A 202 -14.75 -14.07 -2.86
N ARG A 203 -15.51 -15.08 -3.28
CA ARG A 203 -16.65 -15.64 -2.51
C ARG A 203 -16.21 -16.16 -1.13
N LYS A 204 -15.03 -16.76 -1.06
CA LYS A 204 -14.43 -17.29 0.18
C LYS A 204 -13.68 -16.22 1.00
N ALA A 205 -13.69 -14.96 0.56
CA ALA A 205 -12.95 -13.85 1.16
C ALA A 205 -11.47 -14.19 1.41
N LYS A 206 -10.81 -14.73 0.38
CA LYS A 206 -9.46 -15.30 0.47
C LYS A 206 -8.48 -14.61 -0.47
N VAL A 207 -7.27 -14.32 0.02
CA VAL A 207 -6.13 -13.89 -0.81
C VAL A 207 -5.23 -15.09 -1.03
N GLN A 208 -5.08 -15.50 -2.30
CA GLN A 208 -4.15 -16.54 -2.75
C GLN A 208 -3.31 -16.07 -3.92
N THR A 209 -2.06 -16.52 -3.96
CA THR A 209 -1.17 -16.32 -5.10
C THR A 209 -1.63 -17.18 -6.28
N ILE A 210 -1.35 -16.74 -7.51
CA ILE A 210 -1.72 -17.49 -8.71
C ILE A 210 -0.90 -18.77 -8.84
N SER A 211 0.41 -18.68 -8.64
CA SER A 211 1.26 -19.86 -8.61
C SER A 211 1.39 -20.39 -7.17
N PRO A 212 1.41 -21.72 -6.99
CA PRO A 212 1.83 -22.33 -5.73
C PRO A 212 3.32 -22.01 -5.49
N ALA A 213 3.74 -22.09 -4.22
CA ALA A 213 5.08 -21.76 -3.71
C ALA A 213 5.42 -20.25 -3.59
N SER A 214 6.49 -20.02 -2.83
CA SER A 214 7.07 -18.71 -2.47
C SER A 214 7.60 -17.90 -3.66
N PHE A 215 7.67 -18.49 -4.86
CA PHE A 215 8.30 -17.93 -6.04
C PHE A 215 7.83 -16.51 -6.41
N PRO A 216 6.52 -16.17 -6.40
CA PRO A 216 6.09 -14.82 -6.72
C PRO A 216 6.68 -13.77 -5.79
N PHE A 217 6.85 -14.11 -4.51
CA PHE A 217 7.44 -13.22 -3.49
C PHE A 217 8.97 -13.15 -3.59
N ILE A 218 9.62 -14.19 -4.10
CA ILE A 218 11.06 -14.17 -4.39
C ILE A 218 11.35 -13.25 -5.57
N GLU A 219 10.55 -13.38 -6.64
CA GLU A 219 10.66 -12.57 -7.86
C GLU A 219 10.40 -11.08 -7.58
N ASP A 220 9.33 -10.77 -6.85
CA ASP A 220 9.01 -9.41 -6.40
C ASP A 220 8.48 -9.41 -4.97
N CYS A 221 9.37 -9.09 -4.02
CA CYS A 221 9.01 -9.02 -2.61
C CYS A 221 8.02 -7.90 -2.27
N ALA A 222 7.76 -6.94 -3.16
CA ALA A 222 6.68 -5.96 -2.98
C ALA A 222 5.30 -6.65 -2.99
N ARG A 223 5.17 -7.83 -3.63
CA ARG A 223 3.95 -8.63 -3.58
C ARG A 223 3.58 -9.05 -2.15
N ILE A 224 4.53 -9.15 -1.21
CA ILE A 224 4.24 -9.40 0.21
C ILE A 224 3.43 -8.24 0.80
N LEU A 225 3.93 -7.00 0.64
CA LEU A 225 3.25 -5.80 1.15
C LEU A 225 1.92 -5.59 0.43
N ARG A 226 1.86 -5.87 -0.87
CA ARG A 226 0.62 -5.84 -1.65
C ARG A 226 -0.40 -6.88 -1.17
N ALA A 227 0.03 -8.08 -0.75
CA ALA A 227 -0.83 -9.08 -0.13
C ALA A 227 -1.47 -8.53 1.16
N ILE A 228 -0.65 -7.95 2.04
CA ILE A 228 -1.07 -7.32 3.30
C ILE A 228 -2.08 -6.21 3.02
N ARG A 229 -1.77 -5.30 2.11
CA ARG A 229 -2.64 -4.21 1.69
C ARG A 229 -4.00 -4.73 1.20
N ILE A 230 -4.00 -5.69 0.29
CA ILE A 230 -5.24 -6.23 -0.30
C ILE A 230 -6.09 -6.92 0.79
N ALA A 231 -5.47 -7.75 1.62
CA ALA A 231 -6.16 -8.44 2.70
C ALA A 231 -6.75 -7.45 3.72
N ALA A 232 -5.99 -6.42 4.11
CA ALA A 232 -6.46 -5.37 5.02
C ALA A 232 -7.65 -4.61 4.44
N ARG A 233 -7.51 -4.09 3.21
CA ARG A 233 -8.56 -3.29 2.56
C ARG A 233 -9.85 -4.06 2.33
N LEU A 234 -9.74 -5.34 1.98
CA LEU A 234 -10.90 -6.18 1.66
C LEU A 234 -11.48 -6.92 2.87
N GLY A 235 -10.75 -7.00 3.98
CA GLY A 235 -11.10 -7.86 5.12
C GLY A 235 -10.91 -9.36 4.82
N PHE A 236 -10.07 -9.69 3.83
CA PHE A 236 -9.85 -11.06 3.38
C PHE A 236 -8.80 -11.78 4.22
N ARG A 237 -8.91 -13.11 4.29
CA ARG A 237 -7.92 -13.97 4.97
C ARG A 237 -6.94 -14.54 3.94
N PHE A 238 -5.71 -14.80 4.36
CA PHE A 238 -4.76 -15.51 3.51
C PHE A 238 -5.05 -17.01 3.48
N GLY A 239 -4.79 -17.64 2.34
CA GLY A 239 -4.62 -19.10 2.29
C GLY A 239 -3.47 -19.57 3.16
N ARG A 240 -3.51 -20.85 3.57
CA ARG A 240 -2.50 -21.43 4.47
C ARG A 240 -1.10 -21.30 3.90
N GLU A 241 -0.90 -21.72 2.65
CA GLU A 241 0.35 -21.60 1.90
C GLU A 241 0.80 -20.13 1.79
N THR A 242 -0.06 -19.25 1.28
CA THR A 242 0.24 -17.82 1.15
C THR A 242 0.65 -17.18 2.48
N ALA A 243 -0.04 -17.52 3.58
CA ALA A 243 0.29 -17.02 4.92
C ALA A 243 1.66 -17.52 5.40
N LEU A 244 1.99 -18.79 5.15
CA LEU A 244 3.29 -19.37 5.48
C LEU A 244 4.40 -18.67 4.69
N SER A 245 4.22 -18.50 3.37
CA SER A 245 5.20 -17.83 2.51
C SER A 245 5.41 -16.36 2.91
N ILE A 246 4.35 -15.62 3.22
CA ILE A 246 4.44 -14.23 3.73
C ILE A 246 5.28 -14.19 5.02
N LYS A 247 5.03 -15.10 5.95
CA LYS A 247 5.75 -15.15 7.23
C LYS A 247 7.23 -15.46 7.01
N ASN A 248 7.53 -16.50 6.24
CA ASN A 248 8.90 -17.00 6.04
C ASN A 248 9.74 -16.02 5.22
N LEU A 249 9.13 -15.29 4.28
CA LEU A 249 9.82 -14.31 3.44
C LEU A 249 9.68 -12.87 3.91
N SER A 250 9.12 -12.61 5.10
CA SER A 250 8.89 -11.25 5.61
C SER A 250 10.14 -10.37 5.59
N SER A 251 11.33 -10.90 5.90
CA SER A 251 12.61 -10.17 5.87
C SER A 251 13.05 -9.74 4.46
N SER A 252 12.53 -10.39 3.41
CA SER A 252 12.90 -10.08 2.02
C SER A 252 12.49 -8.67 1.59
N VAL A 253 11.51 -8.06 2.27
CA VAL A 253 11.05 -6.69 1.97
C VAL A 253 12.15 -5.64 2.15
N LEU A 254 13.20 -5.93 2.92
CA LEU A 254 14.38 -5.08 3.05
C LEU A 254 15.17 -4.92 1.74
N ARG A 255 14.93 -5.78 0.73
CA ARG A 255 15.54 -5.64 -0.60
C ARG A 255 14.85 -4.58 -1.46
N LEU A 256 13.67 -4.10 -1.07
CA LEU A 256 12.97 -3.05 -1.79
C LEU A 256 13.67 -1.71 -1.63
N ASP A 257 13.68 -0.91 -2.68
CA ASP A 257 14.13 0.48 -2.57
C ASP A 257 13.18 1.28 -1.67
N ARG A 258 13.72 2.34 -1.05
CA ARG A 258 12.98 3.19 -0.10
C ARG A 258 11.72 3.80 -0.72
N GLY A 259 11.74 4.12 -2.02
CA GLY A 259 10.59 4.66 -2.74
C GLY A 259 9.46 3.64 -2.85
N ARG A 260 9.78 2.40 -3.20
CA ARG A 260 8.82 1.30 -3.27
C ARG A 260 8.22 0.96 -1.91
N LEU A 261 9.05 0.95 -0.86
CA LEU A 261 8.57 0.78 0.52
C LEU A 261 7.60 1.89 0.91
N LEU A 262 7.97 3.16 0.69
CA LEU A 262 7.12 4.31 0.99
C LEU A 262 5.79 4.24 0.23
N MET A 263 5.82 3.83 -1.04
CA MET A 263 4.62 3.70 -1.86
C MET A 263 3.66 2.64 -1.29
N GLU A 264 4.15 1.45 -0.95
CA GLU A 264 3.30 0.40 -0.35
C GLU A 264 2.78 0.80 1.04
N MET A 265 3.62 1.44 1.86
CA MET A 265 3.20 2.00 3.15
C MET A 265 2.12 3.07 2.99
N ASN A 266 2.26 3.96 1.99
CA ASN A 266 1.26 4.97 1.73
C ASN A 266 -0.08 4.35 1.32
N TYR A 267 -0.07 3.33 0.45
CA TYR A 267 -1.30 2.65 0.07
C TYR A 267 -1.98 1.94 1.26
N MET A 268 -1.22 1.43 2.22
CA MET A 268 -1.77 0.82 3.42
C MET A 268 -2.36 1.86 4.38
N LEU A 269 -1.68 3.00 4.56
CA LEU A 269 -1.99 3.96 5.63
C LEU A 269 -2.85 5.15 5.22
N ALA A 270 -2.97 5.45 3.93
CA ALA A 270 -3.65 6.66 3.45
C ALA A 270 -5.02 6.42 2.78
N TYR A 271 -5.41 5.16 2.58
CA TYR A 271 -6.55 4.77 1.73
C TYR A 271 -7.69 4.07 2.51
N GLY A 272 -7.77 4.25 3.84
CA GLY A 272 -8.89 3.78 4.65
C GLY A 272 -8.79 2.32 5.12
N SER A 273 -7.57 1.81 5.29
CA SER A 273 -7.33 0.46 5.82
C SER A 273 -6.08 0.39 6.69
N ALA A 274 -5.70 1.51 7.30
CA ALA A 274 -4.46 1.66 8.03
C ALA A 274 -4.41 0.79 9.29
N GLU A 275 -5.49 0.78 10.08
CA GLU A 275 -5.59 -0.02 11.30
C GLU A 275 -5.48 -1.51 11.00
N ALA A 276 -6.25 -1.99 10.01
CA ALA A 276 -6.24 -3.37 9.58
C ALA A 276 -4.87 -3.76 8.99
N SER A 277 -4.23 -2.84 8.25
CA SER A 277 -2.89 -3.05 7.71
C SER A 277 -1.86 -3.18 8.83
N LEU A 278 -1.89 -2.32 9.84
CA LEU A 278 -0.99 -2.39 10.99
C LEU A 278 -1.16 -3.71 11.76
N ARG A 279 -2.39 -4.20 11.92
CA ARG A 279 -2.64 -5.53 12.53
C ARG A 279 -2.03 -6.66 11.72
N LEU A 280 -2.17 -6.63 10.40
CA LEU A 280 -1.59 -7.67 9.54
C LEU A 280 -0.06 -7.58 9.50
N LEU A 281 0.51 -6.38 9.39
CA LEU A 281 1.95 -6.17 9.51
C LEU A 281 2.48 -6.72 10.83
N TRP A 282 1.77 -6.46 11.94
CA TRP A 282 2.12 -7.03 13.24
C TRP A 282 2.00 -8.54 13.24
N LYS A 283 0.89 -9.11 12.77
CA LYS A 283 0.67 -10.56 12.74
C LYS A 283 1.76 -11.33 12.02
N PHE A 284 2.31 -10.77 10.95
CA PHE A 284 3.31 -11.42 10.09
C PHE A 284 4.77 -11.01 10.35
N GLY A 285 5.04 -10.18 11.36
CA GLY A 285 6.43 -9.77 11.68
C GLY A 285 6.99 -8.65 10.81
N LEU A 286 6.16 -8.05 9.94
CA LEU A 286 6.57 -6.98 9.03
C LEU A 286 6.60 -5.61 9.74
N LEU A 287 5.78 -5.42 10.77
CA LEU A 287 5.78 -4.16 11.53
C LEU A 287 7.12 -3.90 12.20
N ASP A 288 7.80 -4.95 12.64
CA ASP A 288 9.12 -4.83 13.27
C ASP A 288 10.21 -4.34 12.32
N ILE A 289 10.03 -4.62 11.03
CA ILE A 289 10.96 -4.21 9.97
C ILE A 289 10.63 -2.78 9.56
N LEU A 290 9.36 -2.52 9.25
CA LEU A 290 8.91 -1.28 8.61
C LEU A 290 8.68 -0.14 9.59
N LEU A 291 8.11 -0.42 10.77
CA LEU A 291 7.80 0.59 11.79
C LEU A 291 8.33 0.12 13.16
N PRO A 292 9.65 -0.05 13.31
CA PRO A 292 10.29 -0.62 14.50
C PRO A 292 9.91 0.10 15.80
N ILE A 293 9.82 1.43 15.79
CA ILE A 293 9.40 2.23 16.96
C ILE A 293 7.97 1.87 17.41
N GLN A 294 7.06 1.63 16.46
CA GLN A 294 5.68 1.25 16.75
C GLN A 294 5.57 -0.22 17.13
N ALA A 295 6.39 -1.10 16.55
CA ALA A 295 6.49 -2.50 16.97
C ALA A 295 6.99 -2.62 18.42
N ALA A 296 8.01 -1.83 18.78
CA ALA A 296 8.50 -1.68 20.15
C ALA A 296 7.39 -1.29 21.13
N TYR A 297 6.52 -0.33 20.75
CA TYR A 297 5.35 0.03 21.54
C TYR A 297 4.40 -1.15 21.78
N PHE A 298 4.11 -1.97 20.75
CA PHE A 298 3.28 -3.17 20.91
C PHE A 298 3.90 -4.19 21.88
N VAL A 299 5.21 -4.44 21.77
CA VAL A 299 5.94 -5.35 22.66
C VAL A 299 5.87 -4.86 24.11
N ARG A 300 6.16 -3.56 24.35
CA ARG A 300 6.15 -2.96 25.70
C ARG A 300 4.81 -3.09 26.41
N HIS A 301 3.70 -3.01 25.67
CA HIS A 301 2.34 -3.11 26.21
C HIS A 301 1.78 -4.54 26.18
N GLY A 302 2.62 -5.55 25.92
CA GLY A 302 2.21 -6.96 25.90
C GLY A 302 1.19 -7.29 24.79
N PHE A 303 1.16 -6.50 23.71
CA PHE A 303 0.22 -6.68 22.61
C PHE A 303 0.66 -7.85 21.72
N ARG A 304 -0.04 -8.98 21.80
CA ARG A 304 0.37 -10.22 21.10
C ARG A 304 0.09 -10.13 19.59
N ARG A 305 0.78 -10.95 18.78
CA ARG A 305 0.67 -10.97 17.30
C ARG A 305 -0.74 -11.18 16.74
N ARG A 306 -1.62 -11.83 17.52
CA ARG A 306 -3.02 -12.12 17.16
C ARG A 306 -4.02 -11.43 18.10
N ASP A 307 -3.56 -10.40 18.81
CA ASP A 307 -4.41 -9.67 19.75
C ASP A 307 -5.51 -8.91 18.99
N LYS A 308 -6.73 -8.95 19.56
CA LYS A 308 -7.91 -8.29 19.01
C LYS A 308 -8.20 -6.96 19.71
N ARG A 309 -7.57 -6.69 20.86
CA ARG A 309 -7.73 -5.42 21.58
C ARG A 309 -7.29 -4.24 20.72
N SER A 310 -7.73 -3.04 21.09
CA SER A 310 -7.19 -1.80 20.55
C SER A 310 -6.07 -1.26 21.45
N ASN A 311 -5.33 -0.28 20.93
CA ASN A 311 -4.34 0.52 21.65
C ASN A 311 -4.28 1.93 21.03
N LEU A 312 -3.44 2.82 21.55
CA LEU A 312 -3.39 4.21 21.08
C LEU A 312 -3.10 4.30 19.57
N LEU A 313 -2.09 3.56 19.08
CA LEU A 313 -1.74 3.55 17.66
C LEU A 313 -2.91 3.11 16.78
N LEU A 314 -3.52 1.98 17.12
CA LEU A 314 -4.63 1.42 16.35
C LEU A 314 -5.86 2.32 16.40
N SER A 315 -6.10 3.02 17.51
CA SER A 315 -7.22 3.96 17.65
C SER A 315 -7.03 5.21 16.80
N LEU A 316 -5.81 5.79 16.77
CA LEU A 316 -5.47 6.90 15.88
C LEU A 316 -5.72 6.54 14.41
N PHE A 317 -5.24 5.36 13.98
CA PHE A 317 -5.41 4.91 12.61
C PHE A 317 -6.84 4.46 12.29
N SER A 318 -7.58 3.92 13.25
CA SER A 318 -9.02 3.64 13.09
C SER A 318 -9.82 4.93 12.87
N ASN A 319 -9.48 6.01 13.59
CA ASN A 319 -10.10 7.32 13.39
C ASN A 319 -9.69 7.94 12.05
N LEU A 320 -8.45 7.75 11.58
CA LEU A 320 -8.07 8.10 10.20
C LEU A 320 -8.92 7.34 9.18
N ASP A 321 -9.06 6.03 9.34
CA ASP A 321 -9.78 5.16 8.39
C ASP A 321 -11.26 5.53 8.24
N LYS A 322 -11.88 6.18 9.24
CA LYS A 322 -13.26 6.72 9.14
C LYS A 322 -13.35 7.92 8.18
N LEU A 323 -12.25 8.64 7.97
CA LEU A 323 -12.23 9.91 7.22
C LEU A 323 -11.77 9.75 5.78
N VAL A 324 -10.93 8.75 5.50
CA VAL A 324 -10.34 8.50 4.17
C VAL A 324 -10.86 7.21 3.55
N ALA A 325 -10.75 7.08 2.24
CA ALA A 325 -11.15 5.88 1.48
C ALA A 325 -10.36 5.84 0.16
N PRO A 326 -10.47 4.78 -0.65
CA PRO A 326 -9.64 4.64 -1.86
C PRO A 326 -9.76 5.77 -2.88
N ASP A 327 -10.96 6.33 -3.02
CA ASP A 327 -11.33 7.46 -3.88
C ASP A 327 -11.08 8.84 -3.23
N ARG A 328 -10.75 8.86 -1.94
CA ARG A 328 -10.49 10.07 -1.16
C ARG A 328 -9.31 9.85 -0.19
N PRO A 329 -8.09 9.62 -0.72
CA PRO A 329 -6.92 9.34 0.11
C PRO A 329 -6.39 10.59 0.80
N CYS A 330 -5.51 10.42 1.79
CA CYS A 330 -4.75 11.52 2.36
C CYS A 330 -3.29 11.57 1.89
N HIS A 331 -2.67 12.75 1.93
CA HIS A 331 -1.23 12.88 1.70
C HIS A 331 -0.40 12.19 2.79
N SER A 332 0.76 11.63 2.41
CA SER A 332 1.59 10.82 3.30
C SER A 332 2.06 11.51 4.58
N SER A 333 2.13 12.85 4.56
CA SER A 333 2.55 13.63 5.73
C SER A 333 1.59 13.45 6.90
N LEU A 334 0.30 13.19 6.64
CA LEU A 334 -0.69 13.00 7.69
C LEU A 334 -0.37 11.78 8.56
N TRP A 335 -0.21 10.60 7.95
CA TRP A 335 0.08 9.38 8.71
C TRP A 335 1.49 9.41 9.33
N VAL A 336 2.46 10.08 8.70
CA VAL A 336 3.78 10.30 9.32
C VAL A 336 3.66 11.15 10.58
N THR A 337 2.87 12.22 10.55
CA THR A 337 2.61 13.06 11.74
C THR A 337 1.86 12.27 12.82
N ILE A 338 0.89 11.43 12.46
CA ILE A 338 0.20 10.54 13.40
C ILE A 338 1.17 9.58 14.10
N LEU A 339 2.09 8.96 13.36
CA LEU A 339 3.12 8.07 13.94
C LEU A 339 4.03 8.81 14.93
N ALA A 340 4.39 10.06 14.63
CA ALA A 340 5.22 10.88 15.51
C ALA A 340 4.47 11.30 16.78
N VAL A 341 3.19 11.66 16.67
CA VAL A 341 2.34 12.00 17.83
C VAL A 341 2.10 10.80 18.70
N HIS A 342 1.81 9.64 18.09
CA HIS A 342 1.76 8.37 18.80
C HIS A 342 3.05 8.13 19.60
N LYS A 343 4.22 8.30 18.97
CA LYS A 343 5.51 8.11 19.65
C LYS A 343 5.68 9.09 20.81
N ALA A 344 5.40 10.39 20.60
CA ALA A 344 5.52 11.41 21.62
C ALA A 344 4.64 11.12 22.84
N LEU A 345 3.37 10.74 22.63
CA LEU A 345 2.43 10.40 23.69
C LEU A 345 2.77 9.06 24.38
N SER A 346 3.34 8.12 23.63
CA SER A 346 3.83 6.84 24.18
C SER A 346 5.05 7.04 25.08
N ASP A 347 5.97 7.93 24.71
CA ASP A 347 7.19 8.19 25.49
C ASP A 347 6.87 9.00 26.75
N GLN A 348 6.01 10.02 26.61
CA GLN A 348 5.59 10.89 27.70
C GLN A 348 4.09 11.14 27.60
N PRO A 349 3.27 10.39 28.37
CA PRO A 349 1.84 10.67 28.47
C PRO A 349 1.61 12.13 28.87
N ARG A 350 0.63 12.76 28.22
CA ARG A 350 0.23 14.15 28.50
C ARG A 350 -1.22 14.17 28.95
N ASP A 351 -1.56 15.17 29.74
CA ASP A 351 -2.94 15.42 30.15
C ASP A 351 -3.84 15.57 28.90
N PRO A 352 -5.02 14.93 28.87
CA PRO A 352 -5.96 15.05 27.77
C PRO A 352 -6.28 16.50 27.36
N LEU A 353 -6.31 17.44 28.30
CA LEU A 353 -6.52 18.87 28.03
C LEU A 353 -5.33 19.49 27.29
N VAL A 354 -4.10 19.08 27.58
CA VAL A 354 -2.90 19.52 26.83
C VAL A 354 -2.95 19.01 25.39
N VAL A 355 -3.39 17.76 25.19
CA VAL A 355 -3.53 17.19 23.85
C VAL A 355 -4.67 17.87 23.08
N ALA A 356 -5.81 18.16 23.74
CA ALA A 356 -6.88 18.95 23.14
C ALA A 356 -6.42 20.37 22.77
N ALA A 357 -5.73 21.05 23.68
CA ALA A 357 -5.17 22.37 23.44
C ALA A 357 -4.13 22.37 22.31
N PHE A 358 -3.35 21.29 22.17
CA PHE A 358 -2.48 21.08 21.02
C PHE A 358 -3.26 20.92 19.72
N SER A 359 -4.28 20.06 19.68
CA SER A 359 -5.14 19.91 18.49
C SER A 359 -5.80 21.23 18.09
N LEU A 360 -6.34 21.99 19.06
CA LEU A 360 -6.90 23.33 18.83
C LEU A 360 -5.83 24.34 18.41
N GLY A 361 -4.64 24.27 19.00
CA GLY A 361 -3.51 25.14 18.69
C GLY A 361 -2.96 24.93 17.28
N VAL A 362 -3.02 23.70 16.77
CA VAL A 362 -2.71 23.38 15.36
C VAL A 362 -3.68 24.08 14.39
N HIS A 363 -4.92 24.36 14.82
CA HIS A 363 -5.89 25.14 14.04
C HIS A 363 -5.76 26.65 14.23
N ASN A 364 -5.64 27.11 15.49
CA ASN A 364 -5.94 28.48 15.87
C ASN A 364 -4.76 29.23 16.52
N GLY A 365 -3.57 28.60 16.60
CA GLY A 365 -2.36 29.23 17.13
C GLY A 365 -2.40 29.46 18.64
N ALA A 366 -2.48 28.38 19.43
CA ALA A 366 -2.50 28.42 20.89
C ALA A 366 -1.08 28.44 21.49
N LEU A 367 -0.87 29.28 22.52
CA LEU A 367 0.41 29.39 23.24
C LEU A 367 0.20 29.11 24.73
N LYS A 368 0.61 27.92 25.16
CA LYS A 368 0.81 27.51 26.57
C LYS A 368 2.10 26.68 26.60
N GLU A 369 2.93 26.81 27.64
CA GLU A 369 4.22 26.10 27.73
C GLU A 369 4.08 24.60 27.49
N GLU A 370 3.13 23.94 28.16
CA GLU A 370 2.87 22.50 27.99
C GLU A 370 2.53 22.09 26.55
N VAL A 371 1.86 22.97 25.80
CA VAL A 371 1.45 22.72 24.41
C VAL A 371 2.67 22.87 23.48
N VAL A 372 3.54 23.83 23.76
CA VAL A 372 4.84 24.00 23.09
C VAL A 372 5.78 22.83 23.39
N GLU A 373 5.78 22.33 24.62
CA GLU A 373 6.52 21.13 24.99
C GLU A 373 6.03 19.90 24.23
N LEU A 374 4.72 19.69 24.14
CA LEU A 374 4.16 18.59 23.34
C LEU A 374 4.56 18.72 21.87
N ALA A 375 4.47 19.91 21.27
CA ALA A 375 4.94 20.15 19.90
C ALA A 375 6.44 19.81 19.73
N THR A 376 7.26 20.14 20.73
CA THR A 376 8.70 19.83 20.75
C THR A 376 8.94 18.32 20.86
N SER A 377 8.17 17.62 21.69
CA SER A 377 8.22 16.16 21.80
C SER A 377 7.81 15.46 20.50
N VAL A 378 6.81 15.97 19.78
CA VAL A 378 6.43 15.48 18.45
C VAL A 378 7.54 15.71 17.43
N GLN A 379 8.20 16.88 17.45
CA GLN A 379 9.34 17.15 16.57
C GLN A 379 10.52 16.19 16.86
N ARG A 380 10.85 15.98 18.13
CA ARG A 380 11.87 15.00 18.54
C ARG A 380 11.49 13.58 18.10
N ALA A 381 10.21 13.22 18.21
CA ALA A 381 9.72 11.94 17.74
C ALA A 381 9.93 11.74 16.23
N LEU A 382 9.65 12.76 15.42
CA LEU A 382 9.94 12.75 13.98
C LEU A 382 11.43 12.55 13.72
N THR A 383 12.30 13.29 14.41
CA THR A 383 13.76 13.16 14.27
C THR A 383 14.21 11.73 14.55
N ASN A 384 13.73 11.12 15.64
CA ASN A 384 14.08 9.75 15.99
C ASN A 384 13.58 8.71 14.97
N MET A 385 12.45 8.98 14.29
CA MET A 385 11.93 8.10 13.22
C MET A 385 12.72 8.21 11.92
N THR A 386 13.52 9.27 11.76
CA THR A 386 14.37 9.52 10.58
C THR A 386 15.86 9.32 10.84
N ASP A 387 16.22 8.81 12.02
CA ASP A 387 17.60 8.57 12.44
C ASP A 387 17.84 7.07 12.66
N GLU A 388 18.73 6.48 11.87
CA GLU A 388 19.01 5.03 11.86
C GLU A 388 19.49 4.55 13.24
N TYR A 389 20.28 5.37 13.94
CA TYR A 389 20.78 5.06 15.27
C TYR A 389 19.65 5.03 16.32
N SER A 390 18.75 6.01 16.29
CA SER A 390 17.57 6.06 17.15
C SER A 390 16.63 4.88 16.91
N VAL A 391 16.42 4.51 15.65
CA VAL A 391 15.62 3.34 15.26
C VAL A 391 16.25 2.05 15.80
N SER A 392 17.55 1.86 15.58
CA SER A 392 18.29 0.69 16.07
C SER A 392 18.28 0.59 17.60
N ARG A 393 18.51 1.71 18.29
CA ARG A 393 18.46 1.79 19.76
C ARG A 393 17.07 1.45 20.29
N ALA A 394 16.01 1.94 19.63
CA ALA A 394 14.65 1.59 20.01
C ALA A 394 14.47 0.07 20.02
N MET A 395 14.99 -0.65 19.01
CA MET A 395 14.90 -2.12 18.94
C MET A 395 15.80 -2.83 19.96
N ALA A 396 16.99 -2.31 20.22
CA ALA A 396 17.94 -2.89 21.19
C ALA A 396 17.36 -2.99 22.61
N ASN A 397 16.46 -2.08 22.98
CA ASN A 397 15.76 -2.11 24.26
C ASN A 397 14.73 -3.25 24.39
N TYR A 398 14.51 -4.05 23.34
CA TYR A 398 13.54 -5.14 23.32
C TYR A 398 14.19 -6.49 22.98
N PRO A 399 14.41 -7.38 23.97
CA PRO A 399 15.17 -8.62 23.80
C PRO A 399 14.64 -9.60 22.73
N LYS A 400 13.34 -9.49 22.39
CA LYS A 400 12.65 -10.37 21.44
C LYS A 400 12.35 -9.69 20.09
N ALA A 401 12.73 -8.43 19.93
CA ALA A 401 12.42 -7.67 18.72
C ALA A 401 13.56 -7.83 17.70
N PRO A 402 13.28 -7.99 16.40
CA PRO A 402 14.32 -8.13 15.39
C PRO A 402 15.13 -6.83 15.25
N TYR A 403 16.38 -6.93 14.84
CA TYR A 403 17.19 -5.74 14.56
C TYR A 403 16.76 -5.13 13.22
N SER A 404 16.29 -3.88 13.25
CA SER A 404 16.03 -3.05 12.07
C SER A 404 16.56 -1.65 12.34
N ASP A 405 17.29 -1.10 11.37
CA ASP A 405 17.76 0.28 11.28
C ASP A 405 17.07 1.02 10.12
N LEU A 406 15.99 0.44 9.57
CA LEU A 406 15.34 0.94 8.37
C LEU A 406 14.72 2.32 8.59
N VAL A 407 15.24 3.30 7.86
CA VAL A 407 14.63 4.62 7.67
C VAL A 407 14.27 4.80 6.20
N PHE A 408 12.98 4.97 5.92
CA PHE A 408 12.47 5.17 4.55
C PHE A 408 11.68 6.47 4.36
N ILE A 409 11.52 7.29 5.41
CA ILE A 409 10.85 8.59 5.33
C ILE A 409 11.80 9.61 4.67
N PRO A 410 11.49 10.18 3.50
CA PRO A 410 12.36 11.16 2.85
C PRO A 410 12.36 12.50 3.59
N LEU A 411 13.46 13.26 3.45
CA LEU A 411 13.59 14.59 4.07
C LEU A 411 12.43 15.53 3.72
N ALA A 412 11.98 15.54 2.47
CA ALA A 412 10.84 16.38 2.05
C ALA A 412 9.55 16.03 2.81
N LEU A 413 9.32 14.74 3.07
CA LEU A 413 8.17 14.28 3.82
C LEU A 413 8.29 14.60 5.31
N TYR A 414 9.49 14.42 5.88
CA TYR A 414 9.82 14.87 7.24
C TYR A 414 9.52 16.36 7.43
N LEU A 415 10.00 17.22 6.53
CA LEU A 415 9.78 18.67 6.59
C LEU A 415 8.29 19.03 6.52
N LYS A 416 7.52 18.36 5.64
CA LYS A 416 6.05 18.53 5.59
C LYS A 416 5.39 18.11 6.90
N ALA A 417 5.78 16.97 7.48
CA ALA A 417 5.24 16.50 8.76
C ALA A 417 5.58 17.46 9.93
N CYS A 418 6.80 18.00 9.98
CA CYS A 418 7.18 19.03 10.96
C CYS A 418 6.30 20.27 10.85
N LYS A 419 6.04 20.74 9.62
CA LYS A 419 5.18 21.90 9.39
C LYS A 419 3.78 21.70 9.96
N VAL A 420 3.22 20.48 9.97
CA VAL A 420 1.89 20.22 10.55
C VAL A 420 1.82 20.72 12.01
N CYS A 421 2.87 20.50 12.81
CA CYS A 421 2.89 20.82 14.24
C CYS A 421 3.53 22.17 14.60
N GLN A 422 4.27 22.83 13.69
CA GLN A 422 5.07 24.02 13.99
C GLN A 422 4.27 25.29 14.33
N CYS A 423 3.03 25.45 13.88
CA CYS A 423 2.24 26.67 14.18
C CYS A 423 1.85 26.81 15.65
N VAL A 424 1.99 25.75 16.45
CA VAL A 424 1.89 25.84 17.91
C VAL A 424 3.03 26.68 18.52
N ARG A 425 4.19 26.76 17.83
CA ARG A 425 5.38 27.50 18.30
C ARG A 425 5.46 28.93 17.78
N MET A 426 4.88 29.18 16.60
CA MET A 426 4.96 30.46 15.90
C MET A 426 3.63 31.19 16.06
N GLY A 427 3.60 32.24 16.89
CA GLY A 427 2.40 33.05 17.10
C GLY A 427 1.84 33.59 15.79
N ARG A 428 0.50 33.52 15.65
CA ARG A 428 -0.35 33.99 14.53
C ARG A 428 0.43 34.30 13.24
N GLU A 429 0.70 33.27 12.43
CA GLU A 429 0.94 33.51 11.00
C GLU A 429 -0.31 34.19 10.42
N LYS A 430 -0.16 35.42 9.92
CA LYS A 430 -1.25 36.22 9.34
C LYS A 430 -1.82 35.48 8.13
N GLY A 431 -3.11 35.13 8.20
CA GLY A 431 -3.86 34.62 7.04
C GLY A 431 -4.63 33.32 7.25
N PHE A 432 -4.57 32.68 8.42
CA PHE A 432 -5.25 31.40 8.65
C PHE A 432 -6.61 31.56 9.33
N VAL A 433 -7.67 31.18 8.61
CA VAL A 433 -9.04 31.08 9.14
C VAL A 433 -9.29 29.64 9.57
N ALA A 434 -9.80 29.46 10.79
CA ALA A 434 -10.20 28.18 11.32
C ALA A 434 -11.31 27.55 10.45
N LYS A 435 -11.09 26.34 9.95
CA LYS A 435 -12.14 25.52 9.34
C LYS A 435 -13.08 25.01 10.45
N GLN A 436 -14.05 25.83 10.88
CA GLN A 436 -15.11 25.39 11.79
C GLN A 436 -16.24 24.72 11.00
N GLY A 437 -16.58 23.47 11.32
CA GLY A 437 -17.75 22.77 10.75
C GLY A 437 -17.69 22.48 9.24
N SER A 438 -16.58 22.79 8.57
CA SER A 438 -16.43 22.66 7.12
C SER A 438 -16.15 21.23 6.68
N LYS A 439 -16.77 20.80 5.58
CA LYS A 439 -16.50 19.53 4.90
C LYS A 439 -15.00 19.40 4.55
N ILE A 440 -14.45 18.19 4.69
CA ILE A 440 -13.06 17.89 4.30
C ILE A 440 -12.92 18.13 2.79
N ASP A 441 -11.89 18.89 2.41
CA ASP A 441 -11.50 19.06 1.01
C ASP A 441 -10.52 17.95 0.64
N TYR A 442 -11.03 16.90 -0.02
CA TYR A 442 -10.23 15.71 -0.30
C TYR A 442 -9.18 15.92 -1.38
N GLU A 443 -9.35 16.88 -2.29
CA GLU A 443 -8.35 17.23 -3.29
C GLU A 443 -7.15 17.90 -2.61
N LEU A 444 -7.41 18.89 -1.75
CA LEU A 444 -6.38 19.56 -0.96
C LEU A 444 -5.71 18.61 0.04
N LEU A 445 -6.48 17.69 0.65
CA LEU A 445 -5.94 16.69 1.56
C LEU A 445 -4.99 15.72 0.83
N ALA A 446 -5.37 15.26 -0.37
CA ALA A 446 -4.54 14.38 -1.18
C ALA A 446 -3.28 15.09 -1.71
N ALA A 447 -3.39 16.37 -2.08
CA ALA A 447 -2.26 17.22 -2.48
C ALA A 447 -1.32 17.56 -1.30
N GLY A 448 -1.77 17.35 -0.06
CA GLY A 448 -1.00 17.65 1.14
C GLY A 448 -0.96 19.13 1.49
N SER A 449 -2.04 19.85 1.20
CA SER A 449 -2.26 21.21 1.68
C SER A 449 -2.12 21.25 3.19
N LEU A 450 -1.27 22.14 3.68
CA LEU A 450 -0.95 22.21 5.10
C LEU A 450 -2.19 22.49 5.95
N GLN A 451 -3.09 23.36 5.48
CA GLN A 451 -4.33 23.70 6.18
C GLN A 451 -5.24 22.48 6.33
N GLU A 452 -5.42 21.71 5.26
CA GLU A 452 -6.33 20.56 5.27
C GLU A 452 -5.74 19.38 6.04
N VAL A 453 -4.45 19.10 5.85
CA VAL A 453 -3.73 18.06 6.61
C VAL A 453 -3.80 18.35 8.11
N ARG A 454 -3.59 19.60 8.52
CA ARG A 454 -3.74 20.02 9.92
C ARG A 454 -5.16 19.82 10.43
N HIS A 455 -6.14 20.18 9.61
CA HIS A 455 -7.54 20.07 10.00
C HIS A 455 -7.92 18.61 10.29
N VAL A 456 -7.60 17.72 9.37
CA VAL A 456 -7.87 16.28 9.51
C VAL A 456 -7.02 15.68 10.64
N PHE A 457 -5.75 16.07 10.75
CA PHE A 457 -4.86 15.61 11.82
C PHE A 457 -5.40 15.94 13.22
N ALA A 458 -5.76 17.19 13.46
CA ALA A 458 -6.26 17.66 14.75
C ALA A 458 -7.57 16.96 15.12
N ARG A 459 -8.47 16.75 14.15
CA ARG A 459 -9.68 15.95 14.33
C ARG A 459 -9.36 14.51 14.75
N ILE A 460 -8.44 13.82 14.07
CA ILE A 460 -8.04 12.44 14.41
C ILE A 460 -7.49 12.35 15.83
N VAL A 461 -6.59 13.27 16.20
CA VAL A 461 -6.02 13.29 17.56
C VAL A 461 -7.11 13.57 18.59
N PHE A 462 -7.95 14.58 18.35
CA PHE A 462 -9.04 14.93 19.25
C PHE A 462 -10.03 13.78 19.45
N ASP A 463 -10.55 13.19 18.36
CA ASP A 463 -11.50 12.06 18.38
C ASP A 463 -10.89 10.78 18.99
N THR A 464 -9.57 10.68 19.06
CA THR A 464 -8.88 9.57 19.72
C THR A 464 -8.78 9.75 21.23
N ILE A 465 -8.58 10.98 21.70
CA ILE A 465 -8.45 11.29 23.13
C ILE A 465 -9.82 11.50 23.77
N TYR A 466 -10.76 12.09 23.03
CA TYR A 466 -12.14 12.33 23.43
C TYR A 466 -13.08 11.61 22.44
N PRO A 467 -13.16 10.28 22.50
CA PRO A 467 -14.09 9.55 21.66
C PRO A 467 -15.51 10.04 21.97
N LEU A 468 -16.26 10.40 20.93
CA LEU A 468 -17.68 10.66 21.06
C LEU A 468 -18.34 9.34 21.53
N ASN A 469 -19.01 9.36 22.68
CA ASN A 469 -19.86 8.25 23.10
C ASN A 469 -21.00 8.11 22.09
N THR A 470 -20.85 7.28 21.06
CA THR A 470 -21.95 6.91 20.15
C THR A 470 -22.68 5.69 20.71
N GLY A 471 -23.15 5.79 21.96
CA GLY A 471 -23.78 4.69 22.67
C GLY A 471 -24.45 5.17 23.95
N GLU A 472 -25.54 5.93 23.78
CA GLU A 472 -26.61 6.17 24.75
C GLU A 472 -27.70 6.92 23.97
N ASP A 473 -28.45 6.17 23.15
CA ASP A 473 -29.78 6.53 22.62
C ASP A 473 -30.27 5.31 21.83
N ASP A 474 -30.72 4.30 22.58
CA ASP A 474 -31.68 3.26 22.15
C ASP A 474 -32.15 2.57 23.45
N THR A 475 -33.00 3.29 24.20
CA THR A 475 -33.93 2.73 25.18
C THR A 475 -35.34 3.08 24.76
#